data_AF-A0A1T5ALJ7-F1
#
_entry.id   AF-A0A1T5ALJ7-F1
#
_cell.length_a   1.000
_cell.length_b   1.000
_cell.length_c   1.000
_cell.angle_alpha   90.00
_cell.angle_beta   90.00
_cell.angle_gamma   90.00
#
_symmetry.space_group_name_H-M   'P 1'
#
loop_
_entity.id
_entity.type
_entity.pdbx_description
1 polymer ?
#
loop_
_entity_poly.entity_id
_entity_poly.type
_entity_poly.pdbx_seq_one_letter_code
_entity_poly.pdbx_strand_id
1 'polypeptide(L)'
;MKVIDKIGHFKLVRDSRDFIVINELGDYSAHAHFKSETGARDCIRLINKGLLPRNEYYRKACKRLLFQHEYDRLIERNKEKYINVNKGVRR
;
A
#
# COMPACT_ATOMS: atom_id res chain seq x y z
N MET A 1 -13.22 -3.00 -17.34
CA MET A 1 -12.58 -2.36 -16.16
C MET A 1 -13.46 -1.22 -15.66
N LYS A 2 -13.84 -1.21 -14.37
CA LYS A 2 -14.65 -0.15 -13.74
C LYS A 2 -13.78 0.64 -12.76
N VAL A 3 -13.74 1.96 -12.87
CA VAL A 3 -13.06 2.80 -11.86
C VAL A 3 -13.87 2.76 -10.57
N ILE A 4 -13.23 2.36 -9.47
CA ILE A 4 -13.85 2.33 -8.15
C ILE A 4 -13.60 3.66 -7.45
N ASP A 5 -12.35 4.11 -7.42
CA ASP A 5 -11.93 5.22 -6.59
C ASP A 5 -10.67 5.90 -7.17
N LYS A 6 -10.42 7.15 -6.75
CA LYS A 6 -9.22 7.91 -7.06
C LYS A 6 -8.71 8.58 -5.79
N ILE A 7 -7.50 8.20 -5.38
CA ILE A 7 -6.87 8.66 -4.14
C ILE A 7 -5.56 9.35 -4.51
N GLY A 8 -5.57 10.68 -4.52
CA GLY A 8 -4.44 11.47 -5.01
C GLY A 8 -4.18 11.18 -6.49
N HIS A 9 -2.95 10.75 -6.81
CA HIS A 9 -2.54 10.32 -8.15
C HIS A 9 -2.71 8.80 -8.39
N PHE A 10 -3.23 8.06 -7.43
CA PHE A 10 -3.53 6.65 -7.60
C PHE A 10 -4.98 6.44 -8.03
N LYS A 11 -5.18 5.60 -9.04
CA LYS A 11 -6.48 5.19 -9.51
C LYS A 11 -6.73 3.73 -9.16
N LEU A 12 -7.84 3.45 -8.51
CA LEU A 12 -8.27 2.09 -8.18
C LEU A 12 -9.32 1.62 -9.19
N VAL A 13 -9.02 0.52 -9.86
CA VAL A 13 -9.84 -0.04 -10.93
C VAL A 13 -10.20 -1.47 -10.59
N ARG A 14 -11.46 -1.85 -10.81
CA ARG A 14 -11.92 -3.23 -10.77
C ARG A 14 -11.77 -3.87 -12.13
N ASP A 15 -11.05 -4.98 -12.19
CA ASP A 15 -11.10 -5.92 -13.29
C ASP A 15 -12.07 -7.08 -12.97
N SER A 16 -12.28 -7.98 -13.93
CA SER A 16 -13.15 -9.16 -13.80
C SER A 16 -12.85 -10.02 -12.56
N ARG A 17 -11.57 -10.12 -12.15
CA ARG A 17 -11.12 -10.98 -11.04
C ARG A 17 -10.32 -10.25 -9.97
N ASP A 18 -9.66 -9.15 -10.31
CA ASP A 18 -8.72 -8.46 -9.44
C ASP A 18 -9.00 -6.96 -9.33
N PHE A 19 -8.30 -6.33 -8.40
CA PHE A 19 -8.25 -4.88 -8.20
C PHE A 19 -6.90 -4.36 -8.64
N ILE A 20 -6.88 -3.33 -9.46
CA ILE A 20 -5.68 -2.75 -10.04
C ILE A 20 -5.50 -1.35 -9.50
N VAL A 21 -4.34 -1.09 -8.90
CA VAL A 21 -3.91 0.27 -8.55
C VAL A 21 -2.99 0.75 -9.66
N ILE A 22 -3.27 1.92 -10.21
CA ILE A 22 -2.48 2.54 -11.28
C ILE A 22 -1.96 3.88 -10.74
N ASN A 23 -0.66 4.13 -10.88
CA ASN A 23 -0.08 5.45 -10.64
C ASN A 23 -0.23 6.31 -11.92
N GLU A 24 -1.03 7.37 -11.85
CA GLU A 24 -1.28 8.26 -13.00
C GLU A 24 -0.09 9.16 -13.35
N LEU A 25 0.92 9.25 -12.48
CA LEU A 25 2.16 10.01 -12.74
C LEU A 25 3.26 9.15 -13.39
N GLY A 26 3.11 7.83 -13.38
CA GLY A 26 4.06 6.90 -13.97
C GLY A 26 3.67 6.44 -15.38
N ASP A 27 4.51 5.58 -15.96
CA ASP A 27 4.19 4.90 -17.20
C ASP A 27 3.05 3.89 -17.03
N TYR A 28 2.51 3.37 -18.13
CA TYR A 28 1.48 2.31 -18.10
C TYR A 28 1.90 1.08 -17.26
N SER A 29 3.20 0.81 -17.15
CA SER A 29 3.76 -0.25 -16.31
C SER A 29 3.69 0.02 -14.80
N ALA A 30 3.40 1.26 -14.38
CA ALA A 30 3.33 1.68 -12.98
C ALA A 30 1.99 1.29 -12.33
N HIS A 31 1.69 -0.02 -12.33
CA HIS A 31 0.48 -0.57 -11.73
C HIS A 31 0.75 -1.84 -10.91
N ALA A 32 -0.15 -2.14 -9.98
CA ALA A 32 -0.10 -3.34 -9.16
C ALA A 32 -1.49 -3.98 -9.03
N HIS A 33 -1.50 -5.31 -9.08
CA HIS A 33 -2.70 -6.13 -8.93
C HIS A 33 -2.87 -6.59 -7.48
N PHE A 34 -4.11 -6.60 -7.02
CA PHE A 34 -4.56 -7.00 -5.69
C PHE A 34 -5.78 -7.92 -5.80
N LYS A 35 -5.81 -8.97 -4.97
CA LYS A 35 -6.96 -9.88 -4.90
C LYS A 35 -8.19 -9.28 -4.23
N SER A 36 -8.00 -8.22 -3.44
CA SER A 36 -9.07 -7.57 -2.68
C SER A 36 -8.98 -6.06 -2.73
N GLU A 37 -10.14 -5.41 -2.71
CA GLU A 37 -10.25 -3.95 -2.70
C GLU A 37 -9.58 -3.33 -1.48
N THR A 38 -9.84 -3.92 -0.30
CA THR A 38 -9.26 -3.49 0.97
C THR A 38 -7.73 -3.53 0.91
N GLY A 39 -7.15 -4.57 0.31
CA GLY A 39 -5.69 -4.67 0.20
C GLY A 39 -5.08 -3.61 -0.71
N ALA A 40 -5.76 -3.29 -1.82
CA ALA A 40 -5.37 -2.20 -2.70
C ALA A 40 -5.41 -0.84 -1.97
N ARG A 41 -6.51 -0.56 -1.26
CA ARG A 41 -6.68 0.66 -0.46
C ARG A 41 -5.66 0.75 0.68
N ASP A 42 -5.35 -0.36 1.34
CA ASP A 42 -4.35 -0.42 2.41
C ASP A 42 -2.95 -0.12 1.88
N CYS A 43 -2.61 -0.60 0.68
CA CYS A 43 -1.33 -0.29 0.04
C CYS A 43 -1.21 1.22 -0.23
N ILE A 44 -2.22 1.83 -0.85
CA ILE A 44 -2.26 3.28 -1.10
C ILE A 44 -2.16 4.06 0.22
N ARG A 45 -2.86 3.61 1.26
CA ARG A 45 -2.82 4.23 2.59
C ARG A 45 -1.43 4.16 3.22
N LEU A 46 -0.70 3.07 3.06
CA LEU A 46 0.68 2.94 3.57
C LEU A 46 1.63 3.87 2.82
N ILE A 47 1.53 3.92 1.50
CA ILE A 47 2.31 4.82 0.65
C ILE A 47 2.07 6.29 1.04
N ASN A 48 0.81 6.70 1.17
CA ASN A 48 0.45 8.07 1.56
C ASN A 48 0.95 8.44 2.97
N LYS A 49 1.15 7.45 3.85
CA LYS A 49 1.74 7.65 5.18
C LYS A 49 3.28 7.62 5.17
N GLY A 50 3.90 7.37 4.03
CA GLY A 50 5.36 7.19 3.93
C GLY A 50 5.86 5.91 4.60
N LEU A 51 5.03 4.89 4.73
CA LEU A 51 5.35 3.66 5.46
C LEU A 51 5.65 2.51 4.51
N LEU A 52 6.79 1.85 4.73
CA LEU A 52 7.14 0.63 4.00
C LEU A 52 6.33 -0.56 4.56
N PRO A 53 5.57 -1.28 3.71
CA PRO A 53 4.85 -2.48 4.14
C PRO A 53 5.82 -3.57 4.63
N ARG A 54 5.39 -4.36 5.62
CA ARG A 54 6.19 -5.53 6.09
C ARG A 54 6.07 -6.74 5.19
N ASN A 55 4.89 -6.92 4.60
CA ASN A 55 4.63 -8.07 3.73
C ASN A 55 5.37 -7.87 2.39
N GLU A 56 6.13 -8.88 1.98
CA GLU A 56 6.89 -8.88 0.73
C GLU A 56 6.02 -8.60 -0.50
N TYR A 57 4.78 -9.12 -0.53
CA TYR A 57 3.83 -8.86 -1.61
C TYR A 57 3.52 -7.37 -1.75
N TYR A 58 3.29 -6.68 -0.64
CA TYR A 58 3.03 -5.24 -0.64
C TYR A 58 4.30 -4.45 -0.98
N ARG A 59 5.49 -4.91 -0.56
CA ARG A 59 6.76 -4.28 -0.97
C ARG A 59 6.95 -4.34 -2.48
N LYS A 60 6.69 -5.51 -3.09
CA LYS A 60 6.73 -5.67 -4.56
C LYS A 60 5.70 -4.77 -5.24
N ALA A 61 4.50 -4.65 -4.68
CA ALA A 61 3.49 -3.73 -5.20
C ALA A 61 3.95 -2.26 -5.13
N CYS A 62 4.50 -1.80 -3.99
CA CYS A 62 5.05 -0.45 -3.85
C CYS A 62 6.17 -0.19 -4.86
N LYS A 63 7.10 -1.14 -5.07
CA LYS A 63 8.18 -1.00 -6.07
C LYS A 63 7.66 -0.84 -7.51
N ARG A 64 6.51 -1.42 -7.83
CA ARG A 64 5.88 -1.27 -9.16
C ARG A 64 5.12 0.04 -9.29
N LEU A 65 4.52 0.51 -8.20
CA LEU A 65 3.69 1.72 -8.20
C LEU A 65 4.50 3.01 -8.10
N LEU A 66 5.61 2.98 -7.38
CA LEU A 66 6.40 4.16 -7.05
C LEU A 66 7.67 4.25 -7.89
N PHE A 67 8.15 5.46 -8.10
CA PHE A 67 9.51 5.66 -8.59
C PHE A 67 10.53 5.22 -7.51
N GLN A 68 11.74 4.85 -7.94
CA GLN A 68 12.79 4.38 -7.03
C GLN A 68 13.03 5.36 -5.87
N HIS A 69 13.13 6.65 -6.16
CA HIS A 69 13.34 7.71 -5.17
C HIS A 69 12.15 7.95 -4.22
N GLU A 70 10.92 7.57 -4.61
CA GLU A 70 9.75 7.59 -3.73
C GLU A 70 9.73 6.35 -2.83
N TYR A 71 10.06 5.20 -3.40
CA TYR A 71 10.16 3.95 -2.66
C TYR A 71 11.23 4.02 -1.56
N ASP A 72 12.40 4.60 -1.86
CA ASP A 72 13.49 4.75 -0.90
C ASP A 72 13.19 5.72 0.24
N ARG A 73 12.18 6.59 0.07
CA ARG A 73 11.69 7.48 1.13
C ARG A 73 10.73 6.79 2.12
N LEU A 74 10.28 5.57 1.82
CA LEU A 74 9.38 4.83 2.71
C LEU A 74 10.12 4.34 3.97
N ILE A 75 9.56 4.61 5.13
CA ILE A 75 10.13 4.26 6.42
C ILE A 75 9.62 2.90 6.86
N GLU A 76 10.52 1.97 7.21
CA GLU A 76 10.12 0.69 7.79
C GLU A 76 9.48 0.90 9.17
N ARG A 77 8.21 0.47 9.31
CA ARG A 77 7.51 0.60 10.58
C ARG A 77 8.14 -0.35 11.60
N ASN A 78 8.69 0.19 12.68
CA ASN A 78 9.07 -0.60 13.85
C ASN A 78 7.87 -1.38 14.40
N LYS A 79 8.08 -2.64 14.81
CA LYS A 79 7.03 -3.47 15.40
C LYS A 79 6.53 -2.81 16.67
N GLU A 80 5.33 -2.23 16.62
CA GLU A 80 4.62 -1.80 17.82
C GLU A 80 4.55 -3.00 18.76
N LYS A 81 5.16 -2.83 19.94
CA LYS A 81 5.06 -3.85 20.99
C LYS A 81 3.63 -3.80 21.49
N TYR A 82 2.92 -4.91 21.38
CA TYR A 82 1.62 -5.04 22.00
C TYR A 82 1.80 -4.93 23.52
N ILE A 83 1.22 -3.89 24.11
CA ILE A 83 1.16 -3.72 25.55
C ILE A 83 -0.26 -4.05 25.97
N ASN A 84 -0.43 -5.18 26.68
CA ASN A 84 -1.72 -5.52 27.27
C ASN A 84 -1.94 -4.63 28.50
N VAL A 85 -2.74 -3.59 28.34
CA VAL A 85 -3.10 -2.65 29.42
C VAL A 85 -3.81 -3.34 30.59
N ASN A 86 -4.48 -4.47 30.35
CA ASN A 86 -5.20 -5.23 31.39
C ASN A 86 -4.28 -6.15 32.22
N LYS A 87 -3.00 -6.30 31.88
CA LYS A 87 -2.07 -7.18 32.62
C LYS A 87 -1.23 -6.50 33.69
N GLY A 88 -1.51 -5.22 33.99
CA GLY A 88 -0.79 -4.45 35.00
C GLY A 88 0.65 -4.16 34.59
N VAL A 89 1.08 -2.92 34.72
CA VAL A 89 2.48 -2.55 34.53
C VAL A 89 3.29 -3.28 35.60
N ARG A 90 4.14 -4.24 35.23
CA ARG A 90 5.19 -4.71 36.14
C ARG A 90 6.14 -3.53 36.34
N ARG A 91 6.10 -2.94 37.53
CA ARG A 91 7.03 -1.90 37.99
C ARG A 91 8.47 -2.36 37.85
#